data_AF-A0A533S790-F1
#
_entry.id   AF-A0A533S790-F1
#
_cell.length_a   1.000
_cell.length_b   1.000
_cell.length_c   1.000
_cell.angle_alpha   90.00
_cell.angle_beta   90.00
_cell.angle_gamma   90.00
#
_symmetry.space_group_name_H-M   'P 1'
#
loop_
_entity.id
_entity.type
_entity.pdbx_description
1 polymer ?
#
loop_
_entity_poly.entity_id
_entity_poly.type
_entity_poly.pdbx_seq_one_letter_code
_entity_poly.pdbx_strand_id
1 'polypeptide(L)'
;MINWRLFRFAALLFTLILAACLATAVSAAPAAPTELTLTQPDGTSFPARQWGDEWLNGFETAEGYTILRESDGWWAYATLDAGGALAPALQSSGQAGRRLVGSDSPEGLPQHLRPAGSTATQTTGAARSPNAGSQPTLVLLASFSDRDGIYSAASFNTLFFGPSNSVQDYFLDASFNQLTLVPAAESNGTSNDGIVGWLNLGYDHPNTGGANTNNQLIT
;
A
#
# COMPACT_ATOMS: atom_id res chain seq x y z
N MET A 1 -6.61 35.41 47.53
CA MET A 1 -7.79 35.00 46.75
C MET A 1 -7.32 34.50 45.39
N ILE A 2 -7.63 33.26 45.02
CA ILE A 2 -7.22 32.69 43.73
C ILE A 2 -8.07 33.35 42.63
N ASN A 3 -7.40 33.96 41.64
CA ASN A 3 -8.06 34.58 40.50
C ASN A 3 -8.52 33.50 39.51
N TRP A 4 -9.68 32.92 39.80
CA TRP A 4 -10.28 31.82 39.04
C TRP A 4 -10.51 32.16 37.56
N ARG A 5 -10.60 33.44 37.21
CA ARG A 5 -10.66 33.92 35.82
C ARG A 5 -9.34 33.68 35.08
N LEU A 6 -8.19 34.01 35.67
CA LEU A 6 -6.87 33.75 35.06
C LEU A 6 -6.64 32.24 34.90
N PHE A 7 -7.04 31.44 35.89
CA PHE A 7 -6.88 29.98 35.84
C PHE A 7 -7.68 29.35 34.69
N ARG A 8 -8.93 29.80 34.46
CA ARG A 8 -9.76 29.34 33.34
C ARG A 8 -9.17 29.74 31.97
N PHE A 9 -8.63 30.95 31.84
CA PHE A 9 -7.97 31.38 30.61
C PHE A 9 -6.70 30.56 30.32
N ALA A 10 -5.87 30.31 31.34
CA ALA A 10 -4.67 29.49 31.18
C ALA A 10 -5.00 28.03 30.82
N ALA A 11 -6.02 27.44 31.44
CA ALA A 11 -6.48 26.09 31.11
C ALA A 11 -7.01 25.97 29.68
N LEU A 12 -7.75 26.99 29.20
CA LEU A 12 -8.30 27.03 27.84
C LEU A 12 -7.20 27.24 26.79
N LEU A 13 -6.21 28.09 27.08
CA LEU A 13 -5.04 28.29 26.24
C LEU A 13 -4.19 27.01 26.16
N PHE A 14 -3.98 26.33 27.28
CA PHE A 14 -3.25 25.06 27.33
C PHE A 14 -3.96 23.96 26.52
N THR A 15 -5.29 23.87 26.58
CA THR A 15 -6.06 22.92 25.76
C THR A 15 -5.98 23.23 24.27
N LEU A 16 -6.01 24.51 23.88
CA LEU A 16 -5.82 24.93 22.48
C LEU A 16 -4.43 24.61 21.95
N ILE A 17 -3.38 24.83 22.74
CA ILE A 17 -2.00 24.48 22.38
C ILE A 17 -1.84 22.96 22.25
N LEU A 18 -2.41 22.19 23.19
CA LEU A 18 -2.34 20.73 23.15
C LEU A 18 -3.06 20.16 21.92
N ALA A 19 -4.21 20.73 21.54
CA ALA A 19 -4.93 20.34 20.32
C ALA A 19 -4.15 20.66 19.04
N ALA A 20 -3.45 21.79 19.00
CA ALA A 20 -2.62 22.17 17.85
C ALA A 20 -1.37 21.27 17.71
N CYS A 21 -0.77 20.81 18.82
CA CYS A 21 0.36 19.88 18.79
C CYS A 21 -0.01 18.46 18.36
N LEU A 22 -1.30 18.09 18.38
CA LEU A 22 -1.80 16.78 17.97
C LEU A 22 -2.30 16.75 16.51
N ALA A 23 -2.26 17.87 15.80
CA ALA A 23 -2.66 17.93 14.40
C ALA A 23 -1.53 17.40 13.50
N THR A 24 -1.57 16.13 13.15
CA THR A 24 -0.69 15.56 12.12
C THR A 24 -1.23 15.87 10.73
N ALA A 25 -0.41 16.44 9.86
CA ALA A 25 -0.71 16.54 8.45
C ALA A 25 -0.80 15.12 7.87
N VAL A 26 -1.99 14.69 7.46
CA VAL A 26 -2.15 13.43 6.74
C VAL A 26 -1.98 13.75 5.25
N SER A 27 -0.97 13.16 4.63
CA SER A 27 -0.81 13.16 3.19
C SER A 27 -1.36 11.83 2.68
N ALA A 28 -2.51 11.86 2.02
CA ALA A 28 -3.05 10.70 1.32
C ALA A 28 -2.83 10.94 -0.18
N ALA A 29 -2.02 10.10 -0.81
CA ALA A 29 -1.86 10.10 -2.25
C ALA A 29 -2.85 9.08 -2.84
N PRO A 30 -3.73 9.45 -3.77
CA PRO A 30 -4.57 8.45 -4.45
C PRO A 30 -3.68 7.46 -5.21
N ALA A 31 -4.12 6.20 -5.29
CA ALA A 31 -3.45 5.21 -6.14
C ALA A 31 -3.20 5.77 -7.55
N ALA A 32 -1.95 5.63 -8.04
CA ALA A 32 -1.60 6.07 -9.38
C ALA A 32 -2.54 5.39 -10.40
N PRO A 33 -3.15 6.12 -11.36
CA PRO A 33 -4.10 5.57 -12.32
C PRO A 33 -3.35 4.81 -13.43
N THR A 34 -2.49 3.87 -13.06
CA THR A 34 -1.78 2.99 -13.97
C THR A 34 -2.71 1.84 -14.34
N GLU A 35 -3.00 1.70 -15.63
CA GLU A 35 -3.72 0.54 -16.13
C GLU A 35 -2.86 -0.72 -16.01
N LEU A 36 -3.44 -1.77 -15.44
CA LEU A 36 -2.85 -3.08 -15.29
C LEU A 36 -3.71 -4.12 -16.01
N THR A 37 -3.07 -5.11 -16.62
CA THR A 37 -3.77 -6.20 -17.31
C THR A 37 -4.06 -7.32 -16.33
N LEU A 38 -5.34 -7.57 -16.06
CA LEU A 38 -5.81 -8.73 -15.31
C LEU A 38 -6.16 -9.87 -16.26
N THR A 39 -6.02 -11.11 -15.79
CA THR A 39 -6.27 -12.32 -16.57
C THR A 39 -7.25 -13.22 -15.83
N GLN A 40 -8.27 -13.68 -16.55
CA GLN A 40 -9.24 -14.67 -16.11
C GLN A 40 -8.61 -16.07 -16.07
N PRO A 41 -9.17 -17.02 -15.31
CA PRO A 41 -8.71 -18.41 -15.30
C PRO A 41 -8.73 -19.13 -16.65
N ASP A 42 -9.56 -18.68 -17.59
CA ASP A 42 -9.60 -19.21 -18.97
C ASP A 42 -8.54 -18.61 -19.91
N GLY A 43 -7.71 -17.68 -19.40
CA GLY A 43 -6.67 -16.98 -20.16
C GLY A 43 -7.12 -15.68 -20.81
N THR A 44 -8.40 -15.32 -20.74
CA THR A 44 -8.90 -14.03 -21.25
C THR A 44 -8.36 -12.88 -20.42
N SER A 45 -7.82 -11.84 -21.04
CA SER A 45 -7.27 -10.68 -20.33
C SER A 45 -8.06 -9.40 -20.59
N PHE A 46 -8.08 -8.49 -19.62
CA PHE A 46 -8.75 -7.20 -19.72
C PHE A 46 -8.01 -6.10 -18.94
N PRO A 47 -8.12 -4.82 -19.34
CA PRO A 47 -7.51 -3.71 -18.62
C PRO A 47 -8.31 -3.36 -17.36
N ALA A 48 -7.59 -3.09 -16.28
CA ALA A 48 -8.13 -2.68 -15.00
C ALA A 48 -7.30 -1.55 -14.39
N ARG A 49 -7.86 -0.85 -13.41
CA ARG A 49 -7.18 0.15 -12.59
C ARG A 49 -7.36 -0.20 -11.13
N GLN A 50 -6.31 -0.02 -10.35
CA GLN A 50 -6.42 -0.07 -8.90
C GLN A 50 -7.03 1.24 -8.41
N TRP A 51 -7.89 1.16 -7.40
CA TRP A 51 -8.42 2.33 -6.70
C TRP A 51 -8.19 2.20 -5.20
N GLY A 52 -8.22 3.34 -4.50
CA GLY A 52 -8.20 3.38 -3.05
C GLY A 52 -6.92 3.94 -2.44
N ASP A 53 -6.79 3.71 -1.13
CA ASP A 53 -5.68 4.09 -0.25
C ASP A 53 -5.36 2.95 0.74
N GLU A 54 -4.55 3.21 1.77
CA GLU A 54 -4.17 2.22 2.80
C GLU A 54 -5.33 1.70 3.66
N TRP A 55 -6.51 2.30 3.55
CA TRP A 55 -7.68 1.98 4.36
C TRP A 55 -8.75 1.24 3.56
N LEU A 56 -8.89 1.55 2.28
CA LEU A 56 -9.86 0.92 1.41
C LEU A 56 -9.37 0.92 -0.04
N ASN A 57 -9.16 -0.27 -0.60
CA ASN A 57 -8.68 -0.43 -1.96
C ASN A 57 -9.35 -1.58 -2.71
N GLY A 58 -9.23 -1.55 -4.03
CA GLY A 58 -9.75 -2.59 -4.91
C GLY A 58 -9.38 -2.34 -6.36
N PHE A 59 -10.11 -3.01 -7.26
CA PHE A 59 -9.91 -2.88 -8.71
C PHE A 59 -11.21 -2.44 -9.39
N GLU A 60 -11.08 -1.77 -10.52
CA GLU A 60 -12.16 -1.46 -11.45
C GLU A 60 -11.70 -1.67 -12.89
N THR A 61 -12.62 -1.86 -13.84
CA THR A 61 -12.28 -1.89 -15.26
C THR A 61 -11.83 -0.51 -15.75
N ALA A 62 -11.26 -0.42 -16.96
CA ALA A 62 -10.90 0.86 -17.56
C ALA A 62 -12.08 1.84 -17.68
N GLU A 63 -13.30 1.31 -17.79
CA GLU A 63 -14.57 2.05 -17.83
C GLU A 63 -15.13 2.40 -16.44
N GLY A 64 -14.44 2.04 -15.37
CA GLY A 64 -14.81 2.43 -13.99
C GLY A 64 -15.80 1.47 -13.30
N TYR A 65 -16.05 0.28 -13.83
CA TYR A 65 -16.88 -0.70 -13.12
C TYR A 65 -16.06 -1.43 -12.07
N THR A 66 -16.48 -1.39 -10.81
CA THR A 66 -15.81 -2.11 -9.72
C THR A 66 -15.85 -3.61 -9.97
N ILE A 67 -14.72 -4.27 -9.74
CA ILE A 67 -14.56 -5.71 -9.93
C ILE A 67 -13.96 -6.34 -8.68
N LEU A 68 -14.26 -7.61 -8.46
CA LEU A 68 -13.68 -8.41 -7.39
C LEU A 68 -13.23 -9.76 -7.94
N ARG A 69 -12.21 -10.32 -7.31
CA ARG A 69 -11.74 -11.68 -7.60
C ARG A 69 -12.38 -12.63 -6.61
N GLU A 70 -13.07 -13.64 -7.12
CA GLU A 70 -13.70 -14.67 -6.30
C GLU A 70 -12.71 -15.76 -5.90
N SER A 71 -13.12 -16.65 -4.99
CA SER A 71 -12.28 -17.72 -4.44
C SER A 71 -11.84 -18.76 -5.47
N ASP A 72 -12.56 -18.89 -6.58
CA ASP A 72 -12.20 -19.73 -7.72
C ASP A 72 -11.32 -19.02 -8.75
N GLY A 73 -10.90 -17.79 -8.45
CA GLY A 73 -9.93 -17.02 -9.22
C GLY A 73 -10.53 -16.18 -10.35
N TRP A 74 -11.84 -16.27 -10.60
CA TRP A 74 -12.53 -15.47 -11.62
C TRP A 74 -12.72 -14.02 -11.17
N TRP A 75 -12.62 -13.09 -12.12
CA TRP A 75 -12.98 -11.70 -11.92
C TRP A 75 -14.42 -11.44 -12.35
N ALA A 76 -15.24 -10.98 -11.41
CA ALA A 76 -16.63 -10.62 -11.63
C ALA A 76 -16.84 -9.12 -11.43
N TYR A 77 -17.81 -8.55 -12.16
CA TYR A 77 -18.32 -7.23 -11.83
C TYR A 77 -18.95 -7.24 -10.44
N ALA A 78 -18.80 -6.16 -9.70
CA ALA A 78 -19.29 -6.05 -8.33
C ALA A 78 -20.58 -5.22 -8.23
N THR A 79 -21.37 -5.53 -7.22
CA THR A 79 -22.49 -4.74 -6.69
C THR A 79 -22.35 -4.62 -5.18
N LEU A 80 -23.21 -3.84 -4.53
CA LEU A 80 -23.36 -3.87 -3.08
C LEU A 80 -24.38 -4.93 -2.67
N ASP A 81 -24.07 -5.67 -1.61
CA ASP A 81 -25.06 -6.46 -0.88
C ASP A 81 -25.90 -5.57 0.05
N ALA A 82 -26.85 -6.19 0.77
CA ALA A 82 -27.72 -5.48 1.71
C ALA A 82 -26.96 -4.81 2.88
N GLY A 83 -25.75 -5.27 3.18
CA GLY A 83 -24.87 -4.71 4.21
C GLY A 83 -23.91 -3.64 3.67
N GLY A 84 -23.96 -3.33 2.38
CA GLY A 84 -23.06 -2.37 1.75
C GLY A 84 -21.65 -2.91 1.52
N ALA A 85 -21.44 -4.22 1.58
CA ALA A 85 -20.19 -4.85 1.16
C ALA A 85 -20.20 -5.16 -0.34
N LEU A 86 -19.02 -5.26 -0.96
CA LEU A 86 -18.91 -5.69 -2.35
C LEU A 86 -19.26 -7.18 -2.46
N ALA A 87 -20.16 -7.49 -3.39
CA ALA A 87 -20.57 -8.83 -3.76
C ALA A 87 -20.59 -8.98 -5.29
N PRO A 88 -20.42 -10.20 -5.84
CA PRO A 88 -20.46 -10.39 -7.28
C PRO A 88 -21.85 -10.04 -7.81
N ALA A 89 -21.88 -9.22 -8.86
CA ALA A 89 -23.10 -8.92 -9.59
C ALA A 89 -23.59 -10.20 -10.29
N LEU A 90 -24.90 -10.42 -10.25
CA LEU A 90 -25.52 -11.58 -10.88
C LEU A 90 -26.04 -11.23 -12.28
N GLN A 91 -26.11 -12.23 -13.15
CA GLN A 91 -26.73 -12.13 -14.46
C GLN A 91 -28.24 -11.91 -14.31
N SER A 92 -28.78 -10.94 -15.03
CA SER A 92 -30.20 -10.58 -14.96
C SER A 92 -31.00 -11.35 -16.01
N SER A 93 -31.31 -12.64 -15.79
CA SER A 93 -32.31 -13.40 -16.61
C SER A 93 -32.45 -14.86 -16.16
N GLY A 94 -32.78 -15.13 -14.89
CA GLY A 94 -33.07 -16.51 -14.44
C GLY A 94 -31.90 -17.52 -14.54
N GLN A 95 -30.72 -17.07 -14.97
CA GLN A 95 -29.48 -17.83 -14.99
C GLN A 95 -28.76 -17.56 -13.67
N ALA A 96 -28.52 -18.62 -12.89
CA ALA A 96 -27.71 -18.57 -11.69
C ALA A 96 -26.23 -18.44 -12.10
N GLY A 97 -25.83 -17.24 -12.49
CA GLY A 97 -24.48 -16.93 -12.91
C GLY A 97 -24.04 -15.58 -12.38
N ARG A 98 -22.81 -15.51 -11.88
CA ARG A 98 -22.08 -14.26 -11.67
C ARG A 98 -21.80 -13.60 -13.01
N ARG A 99 -21.66 -12.29 -13.02
CA ARG A 99 -21.37 -11.49 -14.19
C ARG A 99 -19.86 -11.32 -14.36
N LEU A 100 -19.27 -12.08 -15.27
CA LEU A 100 -17.82 -12.15 -15.48
C LEU A 100 -17.30 -11.01 -16.36
N VAL A 101 -16.17 -10.45 -15.98
CA VAL A 101 -15.51 -9.39 -16.74
C VAL A 101 -14.93 -9.96 -18.02
N GLY A 102 -15.20 -9.32 -19.16
CA GLY A 102 -14.74 -9.76 -20.49
C GLY A 102 -15.70 -10.73 -21.20
N SER A 103 -16.61 -11.38 -20.46
CA SER A 103 -17.61 -12.30 -21.02
C SER A 103 -19.02 -11.74 -20.98
N ASP A 104 -19.39 -11.03 -19.91
CA ASP A 104 -20.72 -10.50 -19.71
C ASP A 104 -20.77 -8.96 -19.80
N SER A 105 -21.97 -8.42 -20.11
CA SER A 105 -22.19 -6.97 -20.18
C SER A 105 -22.36 -6.34 -18.79
N PRO A 106 -21.62 -5.26 -18.44
CA PRO A 106 -21.82 -4.52 -17.19
C PRO A 106 -23.06 -3.61 -17.19
N GLU A 107 -23.88 -3.64 -18.23
CA GLU A 107 -25.05 -2.75 -18.35
C GLU A 107 -25.96 -2.79 -17.11
N GLY A 108 -26.35 -1.60 -16.65
CA GLY A 108 -27.19 -1.42 -15.47
C GLY A 108 -26.45 -1.44 -14.13
N LEU A 109 -25.14 -1.75 -14.11
CA LEU A 109 -24.33 -1.60 -12.90
C LEU A 109 -23.85 -0.15 -12.75
N PRO A 110 -23.81 0.38 -11.52
CA PRO A 110 -23.19 1.69 -11.26
C PRO A 110 -21.66 1.59 -11.34
N GLN A 111 -21.05 2.65 -11.86
CA GLN A 111 -19.59 2.83 -11.88
C GLN A 111 -19.08 3.34 -10.52
N HIS A 112 -17.79 3.13 -10.27
CA HIS A 112 -17.06 3.58 -9.09
C HIS A 112 -17.72 3.18 -7.77
N LEU A 113 -18.37 2.02 -7.76
CA LEU A 113 -19.03 1.48 -6.58
C LEU A 113 -17.98 1.10 -5.54
N ARG A 114 -18.16 1.56 -4.30
CA ARG A 114 -17.26 1.31 -3.17
C ARG A 114 -18.09 0.75 -2.02
N PRO A 115 -17.51 -0.09 -1.14
CA PRO A 115 -18.19 -0.54 0.06
C PRO A 115 -18.79 0.64 0.85
N ALA A 116 -20.10 0.63 1.04
CA ALA A 116 -20.84 1.64 1.80
C ALA A 116 -21.15 1.07 3.18
N GLY A 117 -20.20 1.18 4.12
CA GLY A 117 -20.38 0.66 5.47
C GLY A 117 -19.13 0.09 6.13
N SER A 118 -18.04 -0.08 5.39
CA SER A 118 -16.74 -0.31 6.00
C SER A 118 -16.11 1.03 6.42
N THR A 119 -16.67 1.65 7.47
CA THR A 119 -15.73 1.96 8.56
C THR A 119 -15.24 0.58 8.93
N ALA A 120 -14.09 0.15 8.39
CA ALA A 120 -13.47 -1.08 8.86
C ALA A 120 -13.49 -0.92 10.37
N THR A 121 -14.37 -1.68 11.04
CA THR A 121 -14.42 -1.66 12.50
C THR A 121 -13.04 -2.11 12.82
N GLN A 122 -12.21 -1.18 13.29
CA GLN A 122 -10.87 -1.48 13.66
C GLN A 122 -11.04 -2.58 14.71
N THR A 123 -10.82 -3.83 14.32
CA THR A 123 -9.97 -4.64 15.15
C THR A 123 -8.67 -3.85 15.23
N THR A 124 -8.60 -2.96 16.23
CA THR A 124 -7.40 -2.42 16.86
C THR A 124 -6.53 -3.53 17.45
N GLY A 125 -6.62 -4.73 16.88
CA GLY A 125 -5.84 -5.93 17.12
C GLY A 125 -4.99 -6.29 15.91
N ALA A 126 -4.67 -5.34 15.01
CA ALA A 126 -3.26 -5.28 14.63
C ALA A 126 -2.55 -5.11 15.96
N ALA A 127 -1.91 -6.17 16.46
CA ALA A 127 -1.03 -6.04 17.61
C ALA A 127 -0.18 -4.82 17.29
N ARG A 128 -0.40 -3.72 18.01
CA ARG A 128 0.57 -2.64 18.08
C ARG A 128 1.72 -3.26 18.83
N SER A 129 2.46 -4.13 18.14
CA SER A 129 3.83 -4.41 18.51
C SER A 129 4.44 -3.00 18.47
N PRO A 130 4.82 -2.42 19.61
CA PRO A 130 5.58 -1.19 19.54
C PRO A 130 6.73 -1.46 18.58
N ASN A 131 6.99 -0.54 17.64
CA ASN A 131 8.17 -0.61 16.78
C ASN A 131 9.38 -0.36 17.68
N ALA A 132 9.74 -1.37 18.44
CA ALA A 132 10.72 -1.37 19.50
C ALA A 132 11.39 -2.74 19.56
N GLY A 133 12.56 -2.77 20.19
CA GLY A 133 13.45 -3.91 20.18
C GLY A 133 14.21 -4.06 18.86
N SER A 134 14.85 -5.21 18.71
CA SER A 134 15.58 -5.56 17.50
C SER A 134 14.62 -6.05 16.43
N GLN A 135 14.62 -5.37 15.28
CA GLN A 135 13.82 -5.74 14.11
C GLN A 135 14.74 -6.27 13.00
N PRO A 136 14.73 -7.59 12.74
CA PRO A 136 15.41 -8.16 11.59
C PRO A 136 14.88 -7.56 10.30
N THR A 137 15.78 -6.97 9.52
CA THR A 137 15.44 -6.26 8.29
C THR A 137 16.21 -6.85 7.12
N LEU A 138 15.50 -7.13 6.04
CA LEU A 138 16.07 -7.63 4.78
C LEU A 138 15.97 -6.54 3.72
N VAL A 139 17.08 -6.20 3.08
CA VAL A 139 17.17 -5.26 1.97
C VAL A 139 17.34 -6.06 0.69
N LEU A 140 16.40 -5.91 -0.25
CA LEU A 140 16.45 -6.57 -1.56
C LEU A 140 16.89 -5.55 -2.62
N LEU A 141 18.00 -5.82 -3.30
CA LEU A 141 18.43 -5.01 -4.44
C LEU A 141 17.83 -5.60 -5.72
N ALA A 142 17.08 -4.81 -6.49
CA ALA A 142 16.41 -5.26 -7.70
C ALA A 142 16.93 -4.54 -8.94
N SER A 143 17.24 -5.30 -9.99
CA SER A 143 17.72 -4.81 -11.29
C SER A 143 16.78 -5.25 -12.40
N PHE A 144 16.88 -4.61 -13.55
CA PHE A 144 16.05 -4.89 -14.72
C PHE A 144 16.92 -5.35 -15.90
N SER A 145 16.31 -5.94 -16.91
CA SER A 145 17.05 -6.52 -18.06
C SER A 145 17.81 -5.46 -18.89
N ASP A 146 17.37 -4.21 -18.87
CA ASP A 146 18.01 -3.06 -19.53
C ASP A 146 18.68 -2.07 -18.54
N ARG A 147 18.62 -2.36 -17.22
CA ARG A 147 19.15 -1.50 -16.15
C ARG A 147 19.80 -2.32 -15.04
N ASP A 148 21.11 -2.42 -15.13
CA ASP A 148 21.93 -3.04 -14.10
C ASP A 148 22.08 -2.16 -12.85
N GLY A 149 22.29 -2.82 -11.72
CA GLY A 149 22.66 -2.18 -10.46
C GLY A 149 24.13 -1.77 -10.45
N ILE A 150 24.41 -0.52 -10.06
CA ILE A 150 25.78 0.06 -10.16
C ILE A 150 26.50 0.07 -8.80
N TYR A 151 25.76 0.04 -7.70
CA TYR A 151 26.32 0.03 -6.34
C TYR A 151 26.53 -1.39 -5.82
N SER A 152 27.53 -1.57 -4.96
CA SER A 152 27.81 -2.87 -4.35
C SER A 152 26.83 -3.20 -3.22
N ALA A 153 26.55 -4.48 -2.97
CA ALA A 153 25.77 -4.91 -1.81
C ALA A 153 26.35 -4.42 -0.48
N ALA A 154 27.68 -4.41 -0.35
CA ALA A 154 28.37 -3.89 0.84
C ALA A 154 28.12 -2.38 1.08
N SER A 155 27.95 -1.60 0.01
CA SER A 155 27.58 -0.18 0.12
C SER A 155 26.19 -0.03 0.76
N PHE A 156 25.24 -0.88 0.39
CA PHE A 156 23.92 -0.89 1.01
C PHE A 156 23.94 -1.41 2.45
N ASN A 157 24.74 -2.43 2.75
CA ASN A 157 24.94 -2.87 4.13
C ASN A 157 25.42 -1.72 5.01
N THR A 158 26.41 -0.95 4.55
CA THR A 158 26.92 0.23 5.27
C THR A 158 25.85 1.33 5.39
N LEU A 159 25.11 1.61 4.31
CA LEU A 159 24.05 2.62 4.31
C LEU A 159 22.90 2.25 5.25
N PHE A 160 22.61 0.97 5.42
CA PHE A 160 21.44 0.52 6.19
C PHE A 160 21.79 0.17 7.65
N PHE A 161 22.88 -0.55 7.87
CA PHE A 161 23.29 -1.11 9.17
C PHE A 161 24.62 -0.54 9.69
N GLY A 162 25.15 0.51 9.06
CA GLY A 162 26.36 1.19 9.53
C GLY A 162 26.18 1.88 10.88
N PRO A 163 27.27 2.13 11.63
CA PRO A 163 27.19 2.72 12.96
C PRO A 163 26.85 4.21 12.98
N SER A 164 26.97 4.92 11.86
CA SER A 164 26.62 6.34 11.73
C SER A 164 26.23 6.69 10.29
N ASN A 165 25.44 7.75 10.11
CA ASN A 165 24.90 8.19 8.82
C ASN A 165 24.18 7.06 8.06
N SER A 166 23.53 6.17 8.80
CA SER A 166 22.84 5.00 8.26
C SER A 166 21.35 5.05 8.61
N VAL A 167 20.57 4.18 7.99
CA VAL A 167 19.16 3.99 8.34
C VAL A 167 19.03 3.54 9.80
N GLN A 168 19.88 2.62 10.25
CA GLN A 168 19.92 2.18 11.64
C GLN A 168 20.21 3.34 12.60
N ASP A 169 21.20 4.19 12.30
CA ASP A 169 21.57 5.36 13.09
C ASP A 169 20.38 6.32 13.26
N TYR A 170 19.70 6.63 12.14
CA TYR A 170 18.49 7.44 12.16
C TYR A 170 17.39 6.85 13.06
N PHE A 171 17.14 5.54 12.99
CA PHE A 171 16.10 4.91 13.80
C PHE A 171 16.49 4.77 15.27
N LEU A 172 17.77 4.59 15.60
CA LEU A 172 18.27 4.66 16.98
C LEU A 172 17.99 6.05 17.55
N ASP A 173 18.34 7.11 16.84
CA ASP A 173 18.11 8.49 17.26
C ASP A 173 16.61 8.82 17.38
N ALA A 174 15.83 8.57 16.33
CA ALA A 174 14.41 8.91 16.26
C ALA A 174 13.56 8.15 17.29
N SER A 175 14.01 6.96 17.71
CA SER A 175 13.30 6.12 18.68
C SER A 175 13.82 6.26 20.12
N PHE A 176 14.84 7.09 20.37
CA PHE A 176 15.56 7.13 21.65
C PHE A 176 16.10 5.74 22.06
N ASN A 177 16.78 5.07 21.13
CA ASN A 177 17.33 3.71 21.27
C ASN A 177 16.28 2.62 21.56
N GLN A 178 15.00 2.87 21.27
CA GLN A 178 13.95 1.87 21.47
C GLN A 178 13.81 0.93 20.29
N LEU A 179 14.17 1.35 19.08
CA LEU A 179 14.12 0.56 17.85
C LEU A 179 15.53 0.37 17.30
N THR A 180 15.92 -0.89 17.10
CA THR A 180 17.19 -1.22 16.45
C THR A 180 16.91 -2.09 15.24
N LEU A 181 17.25 -1.60 14.05
CA LEU A 181 17.23 -2.44 12.85
C LEU A 181 18.46 -3.33 12.87
N VAL A 182 18.29 -4.65 12.72
CA VAL A 182 19.40 -5.61 12.66
C VAL A 182 19.35 -6.37 11.35
N PRO A 183 20.49 -6.79 10.79
CA PRO A 183 20.52 -7.64 9.60
C PRO A 183 19.64 -8.88 9.77
N ALA A 184 18.75 -9.13 8.81
CA ALA A 184 18.01 -10.38 8.74
C ALA A 184 18.93 -11.55 8.39
N ALA A 185 18.62 -12.73 8.92
CA ALA A 185 19.32 -13.96 8.56
C ALA A 185 19.02 -14.35 7.11
N GLU A 186 20.06 -14.59 6.33
CA GLU A 186 19.97 -14.84 4.89
C GLU A 186 21.24 -15.57 4.37
N SER A 187 21.28 -15.90 3.07
CA SER A 187 22.34 -16.76 2.48
C SER A 187 22.85 -16.31 1.09
N ASN A 188 22.42 -15.16 0.60
CA ASN A 188 22.79 -14.57 -0.67
C ASN A 188 24.07 -13.73 -0.52
N GLY A 189 25.12 -14.08 -1.28
CA GLY A 189 26.38 -13.34 -1.19
C GLY A 189 27.03 -13.50 0.19
N THR A 190 26.97 -12.46 1.02
CA THR A 190 27.55 -12.47 2.37
C THR A 190 26.49 -12.88 3.39
N SER A 191 26.53 -14.13 3.85
CA SER A 191 25.49 -14.67 4.73
C SER A 191 25.22 -13.81 5.98
N ASN A 192 23.93 -13.56 6.21
CA ASN A 192 23.37 -12.86 7.36
C ASN A 192 23.81 -11.38 7.46
N ASP A 193 24.16 -10.76 6.34
CA ASP A 193 24.42 -9.31 6.29
C ASP A 193 23.14 -8.49 6.03
N GLY A 194 21.99 -9.16 5.87
CA GLY A 194 20.69 -8.56 5.64
C GLY A 194 20.52 -7.94 4.26
N ILE A 195 21.47 -8.13 3.33
CA ILE A 195 21.43 -7.60 1.96
C ILE A 195 21.37 -8.76 0.97
N VAL A 196 20.25 -8.87 0.26
CA VAL A 196 20.20 -9.69 -0.95
C VAL A 196 20.67 -8.83 -2.11
N GLY A 197 21.74 -9.27 -2.77
CA GLY A 197 22.34 -8.60 -3.92
C GLY A 197 21.38 -8.44 -5.10
N TRP A 198 21.85 -7.84 -6.19
CA TRP A 198 21.02 -7.50 -7.34
C TRP A 198 20.31 -8.72 -7.95
N LEU A 199 18.99 -8.78 -7.75
CA LEU A 199 18.09 -9.73 -8.38
C LEU A 199 17.58 -9.12 -9.68
N ASN A 200 17.89 -9.74 -10.82
CA ASN A 200 17.29 -9.32 -12.09
C ASN A 200 15.84 -9.80 -12.14
N LEU A 201 14.90 -8.87 -12.32
CA LEU A 201 13.47 -9.16 -12.33
C LEU A 201 12.98 -9.82 -13.63
N GLY A 202 13.83 -9.94 -14.65
CA GLY A 202 13.54 -10.66 -15.89
C GLY A 202 12.72 -9.88 -16.92
N TYR A 203 12.59 -8.56 -16.75
CA TYR A 203 11.96 -7.66 -17.70
C TYR A 203 12.67 -6.30 -17.71
N ASP A 204 12.44 -5.51 -18.77
CA ASP A 204 13.00 -4.16 -18.90
C ASP A 204 12.39 -3.21 -17.86
N HIS A 205 13.19 -2.25 -17.39
CA HIS A 205 12.76 -1.23 -16.46
C HIS A 205 11.51 -0.56 -17.04
N PRO A 206 10.45 -0.33 -16.24
CA PRO A 206 9.17 0.23 -16.71
C PRO A 206 9.26 1.71 -17.14
N ASN A 207 10.47 2.20 -17.45
CA ASN A 207 10.87 3.47 -18.04
C ASN A 207 9.94 4.63 -17.70
N THR A 208 10.25 5.34 -16.61
CA THR A 208 9.55 6.58 -16.27
C THR A 208 10.03 7.78 -17.08
N GLY A 209 11.13 7.68 -17.84
CA GLY A 209 11.85 8.86 -18.37
C GLY A 209 11.70 9.14 -19.87
N GLY A 210 11.16 8.22 -20.68
CA GLY A 210 11.15 8.49 -22.13
C GLY A 210 10.35 7.59 -23.07
N ALA A 211 9.72 6.51 -22.59
CA ALA A 211 8.93 5.64 -23.49
C ALA A 211 7.48 5.41 -23.02
N ASN A 212 7.16 5.72 -21.77
CA ASN A 212 5.81 5.59 -21.24
C ASN A 212 5.54 6.71 -20.22
N THR A 213 4.48 7.48 -20.46
CA THR A 213 4.03 8.58 -19.61
C THR A 213 3.49 8.13 -18.25
N ASN A 214 3.30 6.83 -18.01
CA ASN A 214 2.50 6.34 -16.89
C ASN A 214 3.11 6.54 -15.50
N ASN A 215 4.43 6.80 -15.37
CA ASN A 215 5.10 6.88 -14.06
C ASN A 215 5.98 8.15 -13.87
N GLN A 216 5.72 9.24 -14.60
CA GLN A 216 6.53 10.48 -14.54
C GLN A 216 6.27 11.40 -13.33
N LEU A 217 5.30 11.10 -12.47
CA LEU A 217 4.74 12.08 -11.53
C LEU A 217 4.92 11.75 -10.03
N ILE A 218 5.84 10.86 -9.67
CA ILE A 218 6.24 10.74 -8.26
C ILE A 218 7.42 11.69 -8.00
N THR A 219 7.08 12.96 -7.74
CA THR A 219 7.94 13.97 -7.12
C THR A 219 7.33 14.42 -5.81
#